data_AF-A0A2P9GJZ9-F1
#
_entry.id   AF-A0A2P9GJZ9-F1
#
_cell.length_a   1.000
_cell.length_b   1.000
_cell.length_c   1.000
_cell.angle_alpha   90.00
_cell.angle_beta   90.00
_cell.angle_gamma   90.00
#
_symmetry.space_group_name_H-M   'P 1'
#
loop_
_entity.id
_entity.type
_entity.pdbx_description
1 polymer ?
#
loop_
_entity_poly.entity_id
_entity_poly.type
_entity_poly.pdbx_seq_one_letter_code
_entity_poly.pdbx_strand_id
1 'polypeptide(L)'
;MDVKKTIIKCSSIREFTNLDNSKKNEELLKNDEDFSVYLYDNEIKYSDDMQTIIKKVINEKNIHFYKKYSSYLLYLSNENQINDSEGDDNYTNDENTKVFFKIQLNPQNMSIIYNIVDKKTIEKILSLCANKYKRSKTSIGYSNDKQENYKLTNSINRNSSTVFLYTLRSRSIIEENQIDTDSSIVYTKDENIIELENTICNLVKIPLCYLEPLAIVKYEKNNYFNLHHDGSFRRATLLIYLNDVDKDGETIFPCHNLSIKPIQGSGVFWYNNISVDDDYAITYCINKINQITYEEHNNKYHHILEENNNSSVFLTDNEKVYYPSSYSNTEKQPKTYFHNSFQDAFFLKNNTTTNNTHINSNQNSTPNINSNHLLKKKKDLINFLNDKNNLHKYSIDLVYDELGNAYIADMTMVHQANRVTEQYKYVINCFFNVNIVRNI
;
A
#
# COMPACT_ATOMS: atom_id res chain seq x y z
N MET A 1 50.18 -8.35 46.26
CA MET A 1 48.95 -8.79 45.60
C MET A 1 48.35 -7.60 44.89
N ASP A 2 48.76 -7.41 43.64
CA ASP A 2 47.93 -6.87 42.55
C ASP A 2 46.59 -7.66 42.50
N VAL A 3 45.48 -7.10 42.00
CA VAL A 3 45.16 -7.11 40.56
C VAL A 3 44.41 -5.84 40.13
N LYS A 4 44.91 -5.33 39.00
CA LYS A 4 44.59 -4.14 38.20
C LYS A 4 43.11 -3.98 37.83
N LYS A 5 42.60 -2.75 37.98
CA LYS A 5 41.45 -2.23 37.21
C LYS A 5 41.96 -1.77 35.84
N THR A 6 41.52 -2.40 34.77
CA THR A 6 41.74 -1.92 33.40
C THR A 6 40.62 -0.96 33.03
N ILE A 7 40.94 0.33 32.97
CA ILE A 7 40.13 1.36 32.33
C ILE A 7 40.60 1.40 30.87
N ILE A 8 39.75 1.00 29.92
CA ILE A 8 40.03 1.23 28.49
C ILE A 8 39.55 2.65 28.17
N LYS A 9 40.50 3.58 28.15
CA LYS A 9 40.35 4.88 27.46
C LYS A 9 40.42 4.61 25.96
N CYS A 10 39.36 4.91 25.21
CA CYS A 10 39.44 4.99 23.76
C CYS A 10 39.92 6.40 23.39
N SER A 11 41.22 6.55 23.19
CA SER A 11 41.84 7.75 22.62
C SER A 11 42.37 7.46 21.21
N SER A 12 41.70 8.07 20.24
CA SER A 12 42.12 8.53 18.90
C SER A 12 42.76 7.56 17.88
N ILE A 13 42.10 7.54 16.71
CA ILE A 13 42.63 7.63 15.33
C ILE A 13 43.89 6.81 15.00
N ARG A 14 43.71 5.83 14.11
CA ARG A 14 44.66 5.54 13.03
C ARG A 14 43.92 5.18 11.74
N GLU A 15 43.98 6.11 10.79
CA GLU A 15 43.98 5.82 9.37
C GLU A 15 45.06 4.77 9.05
N PHE A 16 44.75 3.84 8.15
CA PHE A 16 45.76 3.12 7.39
C PHE A 16 45.35 3.12 5.92
N THR A 17 45.96 4.05 5.17
CA THR A 17 46.24 3.90 3.74
C THR A 17 47.75 3.72 3.57
N ASN A 18 48.16 2.65 2.87
CA ASN A 18 49.14 2.64 1.77
C ASN A 18 49.51 1.17 1.47
N LEU A 19 49.16 0.65 0.30
CA LEU A 19 49.83 0.75 -1.00
C LEU A 19 50.89 -0.35 -1.20
N ASP A 20 50.43 -1.56 -1.53
CA ASP A 20 50.99 -2.36 -2.63
C ASP A 20 50.17 -3.65 -2.81
N ASN A 21 49.24 -3.63 -3.77
CA ASN A 21 48.71 -4.80 -4.49
C ASN A 21 47.72 -4.32 -5.56
N SER A 22 48.19 -3.45 -6.44
CA SER A 22 47.46 -2.98 -7.64
C SER A 22 47.31 -4.06 -8.72
N LYS A 23 47.28 -5.34 -8.34
CA LYS A 23 46.93 -6.48 -9.20
C LYS A 23 46.04 -7.52 -8.52
N LYS A 24 45.63 -7.30 -7.25
CA LYS A 24 44.78 -8.23 -6.50
C LYS A 24 43.43 -7.66 -6.08
N ASN A 25 43.25 -6.34 -6.16
CA ASN A 25 41.95 -5.68 -6.04
C ASN A 25 41.26 -5.43 -7.39
N GLU A 26 41.92 -5.71 -8.51
CA GLU A 26 41.29 -5.74 -9.85
C GLU A 26 40.61 -7.09 -10.16
N GLU A 27 40.85 -8.14 -9.36
CA GLU A 27 40.21 -9.46 -9.52
C GLU A 27 39.02 -9.70 -8.57
N LEU A 28 38.67 -8.74 -7.71
CA LEU A 28 37.47 -8.79 -6.84
C LEU A 28 36.34 -7.83 -7.28
N LEU A 29 36.52 -7.15 -8.41
CA LEU A 29 35.50 -6.35 -9.11
C LEU A 29 34.83 -7.14 -10.25
N LYS A 30 34.80 -8.47 -10.14
CA LYS A 30 34.15 -9.40 -11.09
C LYS A 30 33.20 -10.39 -10.41
N ASN A 31 32.48 -9.92 -9.40
CA ASN A 31 31.23 -10.57 -9.00
C ASN A 31 30.09 -9.60 -9.29
N ASP A 32 29.73 -9.51 -10.59
CA ASP A 32 28.40 -9.09 -11.00
C ASP A 32 27.41 -10.09 -10.41
N GLU A 33 26.99 -9.89 -9.16
CA GLU A 33 25.75 -10.46 -8.66
C GLU A 33 24.61 -9.67 -9.31
N ASP A 34 24.39 -9.95 -10.58
CA ASP A 34 23.27 -9.49 -11.36
C ASP A 34 22.01 -9.90 -10.59
N PHE A 35 21.28 -8.93 -10.02
CA PHE A 35 20.04 -9.13 -9.23
C PHE A 35 18.94 -9.90 -10.01
N SER A 36 19.26 -10.30 -11.25
CA SER A 36 18.44 -11.00 -12.21
C SER A 36 17.26 -10.14 -12.67
N VAL A 37 17.49 -8.84 -12.67
CA VAL A 37 16.56 -7.78 -13.11
C VAL A 37 17.35 -6.69 -13.82
N TYR A 38 16.75 -6.12 -14.86
CA TYR A 38 17.31 -4.98 -15.56
C TYR A 38 16.81 -3.68 -14.94
N LEU A 39 17.73 -2.78 -14.57
CA LEU A 39 17.42 -1.47 -14.02
C LEU A 39 17.84 -0.34 -14.96
N TYR A 40 16.97 0.66 -15.11
CA TYR A 40 17.14 1.75 -16.07
C TYR A 40 17.02 3.11 -15.40
N ASP A 41 17.61 4.15 -15.98
CA ASP A 41 17.51 5.52 -15.46
C ASP A 41 16.19 6.15 -15.94
N ASN A 42 15.22 6.27 -15.03
CA ASN A 42 13.88 6.81 -15.32
C ASN A 42 13.47 7.99 -14.43
N GLU A 43 14.45 8.68 -13.86
CA GLU A 43 14.20 9.84 -13.03
C GLU A 43 13.45 10.94 -13.79
N ILE A 44 12.41 11.46 -13.14
CA ILE A 44 11.71 12.67 -13.58
C ILE A 44 12.50 13.87 -13.07
N LYS A 45 12.82 14.76 -13.99
CA LYS A 45 13.43 16.07 -13.71
C LYS A 45 12.37 17.15 -13.63
N TYR A 46 12.67 18.23 -12.92
CA TYR A 46 11.79 19.40 -12.87
C TYR A 46 11.62 20.02 -14.26
N SER A 47 12.66 19.98 -15.09
CA SER A 47 12.61 20.45 -16.47
C SER A 47 11.85 19.55 -17.45
N ASP A 48 11.46 18.33 -17.07
CA ASP A 48 10.82 17.40 -18.00
C ASP A 48 9.39 17.87 -18.36
N ASP A 49 9.08 17.87 -19.65
CA ASP A 49 7.71 18.09 -20.11
C ASP A 49 6.80 16.86 -19.86
N MET A 50 5.49 17.07 -19.89
CA MET A 50 4.52 16.03 -19.56
C MET A 50 4.58 14.79 -20.49
N GLN A 51 4.90 14.96 -21.78
CA GLN A 51 5.03 13.82 -22.70
C GLN A 51 6.27 12.99 -22.35
N THR A 52 7.36 13.66 -22.02
CA THR A 52 8.59 13.03 -21.54
C THR A 52 8.32 12.25 -20.25
N ILE A 53 7.59 12.82 -19.28
CA ILE A 53 7.21 12.15 -18.04
C ILE A 53 6.38 10.89 -18.32
N ILE A 54 5.30 11.01 -19.11
CA ILE A 54 4.44 9.87 -19.45
C ILE A 54 5.27 8.74 -20.07
N LYS A 55 6.15 9.07 -21.00
CA LYS A 55 7.01 8.10 -21.68
C LYS A 55 8.01 7.44 -20.72
N LYS A 56 8.66 8.22 -19.86
CA LYS A 56 9.68 7.74 -18.91
C LYS A 56 9.10 6.81 -17.85
N VAL A 57 7.99 7.21 -17.21
CA VAL A 57 7.54 6.54 -15.97
C VAL A 57 6.24 5.77 -16.09
N ILE A 58 5.37 6.05 -17.07
CA ILE A 58 4.14 5.25 -17.27
C ILE A 58 4.39 4.09 -18.24
N ASN A 59 5.33 4.28 -19.19
CA ASN A 59 5.90 3.29 -20.08
C ASN A 59 4.86 2.30 -20.67
N GLU A 60 3.75 2.84 -21.19
CA GLU A 60 2.58 2.15 -21.76
C GLU A 60 1.79 1.22 -20.82
N LYS A 61 2.46 0.49 -19.91
CA LYS A 61 1.92 -0.54 -18.99
C LYS A 61 0.71 -0.05 -18.19
N ASN A 62 0.74 1.21 -17.75
CA ASN A 62 -0.30 1.79 -16.88
C ASN A 62 -0.97 3.03 -17.51
N ILE A 63 -0.86 3.23 -18.83
CA ILE A 63 -1.35 4.46 -19.51
C ILE A 63 -2.86 4.68 -19.40
N HIS A 64 -3.63 3.61 -19.25
CA HIS A 64 -5.08 3.68 -19.12
C HIS A 64 -5.50 4.37 -17.81
N PHE A 65 -4.70 4.27 -16.74
CA PHE A 65 -4.94 5.01 -15.50
C PHE A 65 -4.83 6.52 -15.72
N TYR A 66 -3.79 6.97 -16.42
CA TYR A 66 -3.59 8.37 -16.76
C TYR A 66 -4.75 8.94 -17.59
N LYS A 67 -5.30 8.15 -18.53
CA LYS A 67 -6.45 8.55 -19.35
C LYS A 67 -7.77 8.61 -18.58
N LYS A 68 -7.90 7.85 -17.50
CA LYS A 68 -9.16 7.67 -16.76
C LYS A 68 -9.26 8.54 -15.50
N TYR A 69 -8.13 8.85 -14.86
CA TYR A 69 -8.09 9.42 -13.53
C TYR A 69 -7.32 10.76 -13.49
N SER A 70 -7.62 11.57 -12.47
CA SER A 70 -6.92 12.84 -12.26
C SER A 70 -5.45 12.60 -11.92
N SER A 71 -4.57 13.45 -12.47
CA SER A 71 -3.14 13.36 -12.27
C SER A 71 -2.53 14.70 -11.84
N TYR A 72 -1.43 14.62 -11.09
CA TYR A 72 -0.80 15.74 -10.40
C TYR A 72 0.71 15.57 -10.44
N LEU A 73 1.44 16.68 -10.65
CA LEU A 73 2.86 16.76 -10.34
C LEU A 73 3.02 17.20 -8.87
N LEU A 74 3.84 16.47 -8.13
CA LEU A 74 4.20 16.79 -6.76
C LEU A 74 5.67 17.16 -6.71
N TYR A 75 5.99 18.16 -5.91
CA TYR A 75 7.34 18.68 -5.75
C TYR A 75 7.73 18.57 -4.28
N LEU A 76 8.91 18.02 -4.01
CA LEU A 76 9.56 18.09 -2.71
C LEU A 76 10.90 18.80 -2.90
N SER A 77 10.98 20.02 -2.39
CA SER A 77 12.21 20.81 -2.38
C SER A 77 12.89 20.64 -1.02
N ASN A 78 14.21 20.47 -1.03
CA ASN A 78 14.99 20.55 0.19
C ASN A 78 15.07 22.03 0.60
N GLU A 79 14.41 22.41 1.71
CA GLU A 79 14.68 23.70 2.32
C GLU A 79 16.11 23.67 2.86
N ASN A 80 17.04 24.31 2.17
CA ASN A 80 18.34 24.61 2.77
C ASN A 80 18.09 25.55 3.95
N GLN A 81 18.70 25.26 5.11
CA GLN A 81 18.66 26.17 6.26
C GLN A 81 19.14 27.55 5.79
N ILE A 82 18.24 28.53 5.90
CA ILE A 82 18.52 29.92 5.65
C ILE A 82 19.58 30.34 6.67
N ASN A 83 20.82 30.50 6.22
CA ASN A 83 21.73 31.40 6.91
C ASN A 83 21.24 32.80 6.57
N ASP A 84 20.80 33.56 7.58
CA ASP A 84 20.32 34.95 7.47
C ASP A 84 21.44 35.91 7.03
N SER A 85 21.98 35.71 5.83
CA SER A 85 22.95 36.59 5.20
C SER A 85 22.70 36.61 3.69
N GLU A 86 21.95 37.65 3.31
CA GLU A 86 21.87 38.25 1.96
C GLU A 86 21.25 37.39 0.85
N GLY A 87 19.97 37.67 0.62
CA GLY A 87 19.20 37.55 -0.63
C GLY A 87 19.74 36.64 -1.72
N ASP A 88 19.23 35.41 -1.74
CA ASP A 88 19.08 34.66 -2.99
C ASP A 88 17.70 34.00 -2.96
N ASP A 89 16.85 34.35 -3.93
CA ASP A 89 15.51 33.78 -4.10
C ASP A 89 15.65 32.26 -4.30
N ASN A 90 14.90 31.46 -3.55
CA ASN A 90 14.86 29.99 -3.70
C ASN A 90 14.36 29.59 -5.10
N TYR A 91 15.25 29.48 -6.09
CA TYR A 91 14.90 28.97 -7.42
C TYR A 91 14.81 27.44 -7.40
N THR A 92 13.63 26.90 -7.68
CA THR A 92 13.42 25.47 -7.94
C THR A 92 14.20 25.06 -9.20
N ASN A 93 15.05 24.04 -9.08
CA ASN A 93 15.82 23.47 -10.20
C ASN A 93 15.89 21.94 -10.08
N ASP A 94 16.47 21.28 -11.10
CA ASP A 94 16.64 19.83 -11.16
C ASP A 94 17.52 19.26 -10.03
N GLU A 95 18.38 20.07 -9.42
CA GLU A 95 19.31 19.62 -8.38
C GLU A 95 18.67 19.61 -6.98
N ASN A 96 17.75 20.53 -6.70
CA ASN A 96 17.19 20.75 -5.36
C ASN A 96 15.71 20.33 -5.23
N THR A 97 15.05 19.90 -6.31
CA THR A 97 13.62 19.55 -6.30
C THR A 97 13.40 18.13 -6.82
N LYS A 98 12.88 17.25 -5.96
CA LYS A 98 12.36 15.94 -6.37
C LYS A 98 10.97 16.09 -6.95
N VAL A 99 10.75 15.49 -8.11
CA VAL A 99 9.46 15.52 -8.81
C VAL A 99 8.82 14.15 -8.83
N PHE A 100 7.55 14.09 -8.46
CA PHE A 100 6.75 12.88 -8.49
C PHE A 100 5.54 13.10 -9.36
N PHE A 101 5.11 12.04 -10.05
CA PHE A 101 3.87 12.05 -10.78
C PHE A 101 2.84 11.18 -10.06
N LYS A 102 1.73 11.77 -9.63
CA LYS A 102 0.67 11.07 -8.88
C LYS A 102 -0.59 10.97 -9.71
N ILE A 103 -1.14 9.77 -9.82
CA ILE A 103 -2.48 9.50 -10.35
C ILE A 103 -3.40 9.15 -9.17
N GLN A 104 -4.44 9.95 -8.98
CA GLN A 104 -5.43 9.75 -7.91
C GLN A 104 -6.55 8.83 -8.39
N LEU A 105 -6.65 7.62 -7.82
CA LEU A 105 -7.64 6.62 -8.22
C LEU A 105 -8.99 6.87 -7.54
N ASN A 106 -10.02 6.17 -8.02
CA ASN A 106 -11.32 6.06 -7.34
C ASN A 106 -11.47 4.66 -6.71
N PRO A 107 -11.94 4.54 -5.44
CA PRO A 107 -12.21 5.65 -4.51
C PRO A 107 -10.95 6.46 -4.17
N GLN A 108 -11.12 7.73 -3.76
CA GLN A 108 -10.02 8.71 -3.58
C GLN A 108 -9.02 8.34 -2.46
N ASN A 109 -9.19 7.21 -1.81
CA ASN A 109 -8.28 6.66 -0.81
C ASN A 109 -7.12 5.84 -1.43
N MET A 110 -7.00 5.77 -2.76
CA MET A 110 -5.91 5.07 -3.46
C MET A 110 -5.20 5.98 -4.48
N SER A 111 -3.90 5.79 -4.67
CA SER A 111 -3.14 6.50 -5.71
C SER A 111 -1.97 5.69 -6.25
N ILE A 112 -1.60 5.94 -7.50
CA ILE A 112 -0.33 5.48 -8.09
C ILE A 112 0.62 6.67 -8.06
N ILE A 113 1.83 6.46 -7.56
CA ILE A 113 2.86 7.49 -7.45
C ILE A 113 4.10 6.99 -8.20
N TYR A 114 4.61 7.78 -9.12
CA TYR A 114 5.79 7.49 -9.92
C TYR A 114 7.00 8.29 -9.44
N ASN A 115 8.19 7.77 -9.73
CA ASN A 115 9.48 8.37 -9.37
C ASN A 115 9.70 8.52 -7.85
N ILE A 116 9.28 7.52 -7.07
CA ILE A 116 9.43 7.48 -5.61
C ILE A 116 10.89 7.19 -5.21
N VAL A 117 11.52 6.24 -5.91
CA VAL A 117 12.89 5.78 -5.62
C VAL A 117 13.69 5.65 -6.90
N ASP A 118 14.90 6.21 -6.89
CA ASP A 118 15.83 6.16 -8.01
C ASP A 118 16.57 4.81 -8.13
N LYS A 119 17.18 4.59 -9.30
CA LYS A 119 17.96 3.39 -9.61
C LYS A 119 19.09 3.14 -8.60
N LYS A 120 19.85 4.18 -8.24
CA LYS A 120 21.01 4.06 -7.34
C LYS A 120 20.60 3.56 -5.95
N THR A 121 19.46 4.04 -5.46
CA THR A 121 18.89 3.64 -4.17
C THR A 121 18.30 2.24 -4.24
N ILE A 122 17.70 1.85 -5.38
CA ILE A 122 17.27 0.46 -5.63
C ILE A 122 18.49 -0.49 -5.56
N GLU A 123 19.57 -0.20 -6.30
CA GLU A 123 20.79 -1.02 -6.32
C GLU A 123 21.38 -1.20 -4.92
N LYS A 124 21.45 -0.12 -4.14
CA LYS A 124 21.89 -0.16 -2.73
C LYS A 124 21.01 -1.07 -1.87
N ILE A 125 19.69 -0.93 -1.97
CA ILE A 125 18.74 -1.75 -1.20
C ILE A 125 18.91 -3.22 -1.55
N LEU A 126 18.95 -3.55 -2.85
CA LEU A 126 19.08 -4.93 -3.30
C LEU A 126 20.43 -5.53 -2.88
N SER A 127 21.52 -4.77 -2.98
CA SER A 127 22.85 -5.19 -2.54
C SER A 127 22.89 -5.49 -1.03
N LEU A 128 22.32 -4.60 -0.20
CA LEU A 128 22.24 -4.80 1.25
C LEU A 128 21.42 -6.04 1.64
N CYS A 129 20.41 -6.40 0.83
CA CYS A 129 19.50 -7.50 1.11
C CYS A 129 19.88 -8.85 0.47
N ALA A 130 20.81 -8.88 -0.48
CA ALA A 130 21.05 -10.02 -1.38
C ALA A 130 21.11 -11.39 -0.68
N ASN A 131 21.83 -11.47 0.44
CA ASN A 131 22.08 -12.71 1.17
C ASN A 131 21.23 -12.89 2.44
N LYS A 132 20.16 -12.09 2.61
CA LYS A 132 19.32 -12.08 3.81
C LYS A 132 17.88 -12.53 3.58
N TYR A 133 17.49 -12.78 2.33
CA TYR A 133 16.14 -13.21 1.98
C TYR A 133 15.80 -14.56 2.63
N LYS A 134 14.72 -14.56 3.43
CA LYS A 134 14.14 -15.79 3.98
C LYS A 134 12.70 -15.95 3.56
N ARG A 135 12.23 -17.20 3.56
CA ARG A 135 10.84 -17.52 3.22
C ARG A 135 9.89 -16.66 4.05
N SER A 136 8.99 -15.99 3.35
CA SER A 136 8.01 -15.11 3.94
C SER A 136 7.09 -15.83 4.93
N LYS A 137 6.96 -15.25 6.12
CA LYS A 137 6.02 -15.70 7.17
C LYS A 137 4.73 -14.90 7.12
N THR A 138 3.64 -15.44 7.64
CA THR A 138 2.40 -14.70 7.91
C THR A 138 2.13 -14.71 9.39
N SER A 139 1.70 -13.56 9.91
CA SER A 139 1.23 -13.39 11.27
C SER A 139 -0.22 -13.89 11.35
N ILE A 140 -0.50 -14.82 12.25
CA ILE A 140 -1.85 -15.34 12.52
C ILE A 140 -2.24 -14.92 13.93
N GLY A 141 -3.33 -14.16 14.05
CA GLY A 141 -3.87 -13.63 15.31
C GLY A 141 -5.28 -13.09 15.11
N TYR A 142 -5.98 -12.78 16.20
CA TYR A 142 -7.30 -12.15 16.13
C TYR A 142 -7.15 -10.67 15.80
N SER A 143 -8.11 -10.07 15.08
CA SER A 143 -8.06 -8.65 14.67
C SER A 143 -7.94 -7.67 15.85
N ASN A 144 -8.36 -8.08 17.04
CA ASN A 144 -8.29 -7.30 18.28
C ASN A 144 -7.01 -7.55 19.09
N ASP A 145 -6.16 -8.50 18.68
CA ASP A 145 -4.90 -8.76 19.36
C ASP A 145 -3.89 -7.67 19.01
N LYS A 146 -3.00 -7.36 19.95
CA LYS A 146 -1.81 -6.57 19.63
C LYS A 146 -0.88 -7.38 18.72
N GLN A 147 -0.20 -6.72 17.78
CA GLN A 147 0.63 -7.37 16.76
C GLN A 147 1.72 -8.28 17.36
N GLU A 148 2.29 -7.91 18.50
CA GLU A 148 3.28 -8.70 19.23
C GLU A 148 2.76 -10.09 19.68
N ASN A 149 1.45 -10.28 19.75
CA ASN A 149 0.83 -11.54 20.15
C ASN A 149 0.56 -12.48 18.96
N TYR A 150 0.78 -12.03 17.72
CA TYR A 150 0.50 -12.85 16.55
C TYR A 150 1.55 -13.96 16.40
N LYS A 151 1.09 -15.16 16.06
CA LYS A 151 1.99 -16.29 15.76
C LYS A 151 2.53 -16.17 14.35
N LEU A 152 3.85 -16.22 14.21
CA LEU A 152 4.52 -16.24 12.91
C LEU A 152 4.65 -17.67 12.40
N THR A 153 4.02 -17.98 11.27
CA THR A 153 4.15 -19.28 10.60
C THR A 153 4.62 -19.11 9.16
N ASN A 154 5.23 -20.13 8.57
CA ASN A 154 5.49 -20.14 7.13
C ASN A 154 4.18 -19.91 6.39
N SER A 155 4.16 -18.96 5.46
CA SER A 155 2.91 -18.63 4.81
C SER A 155 2.48 -19.72 3.83
N ILE A 156 1.26 -20.21 4.01
CA ILE A 156 0.54 -20.97 2.99
C ILE A 156 -0.09 -20.06 1.93
N ASN A 157 -0.19 -18.74 2.22
CA ASN A 157 -0.86 -17.76 1.38
C ASN A 157 0.10 -16.99 0.45
N ARG A 158 1.40 -17.09 0.69
CA ARG A 158 2.45 -16.55 -0.17
C ARG A 158 3.68 -17.45 -0.16
N ASN A 159 4.41 -17.43 -1.25
CA ASN A 159 5.65 -18.19 -1.40
C ASN A 159 6.89 -17.32 -1.71
N SER A 160 6.78 -16.00 -1.56
CA SER A 160 7.87 -15.05 -1.66
C SER A 160 8.90 -15.18 -0.52
N SER A 161 10.00 -14.44 -0.63
CA SER A 161 10.98 -14.24 0.45
C SER A 161 11.03 -12.76 0.85
N THR A 162 11.35 -12.47 2.11
CA THR A 162 11.37 -11.09 2.65
C THR A 162 12.65 -10.82 3.44
N VAL A 163 13.13 -9.57 3.38
CA VAL A 163 14.10 -8.96 4.29
C VAL A 163 13.46 -7.73 4.94
N PHE A 164 13.64 -7.55 6.25
CA PHE A 164 13.23 -6.33 6.95
C PHE A 164 14.42 -5.40 7.09
N LEU A 165 14.33 -4.23 6.48
CA LEU A 165 15.37 -3.23 6.46
C LEU A 165 15.04 -2.12 7.47
N TYR A 166 15.93 -1.94 8.43
CA TYR A 166 15.86 -0.94 9.49
C TYR A 166 16.91 0.14 9.27
N THR A 167 16.47 1.39 9.21
CA THR A 167 17.37 2.55 9.21
C THR A 167 17.76 2.93 10.63
N LEU A 168 19.04 3.11 10.89
CA LEU A 168 19.58 3.58 12.15
C LEU A 168 19.78 5.10 12.09
N ARG A 169 19.03 5.83 12.92
CA ARG A 169 19.13 7.28 13.09
C ARG A 169 19.88 7.62 14.39
N SER A 170 20.16 8.89 14.62
CA SER A 170 20.97 9.37 15.76
C SER A 170 20.49 8.89 17.15
N ARG A 171 19.17 8.65 17.31
CA ARG A 171 18.57 8.15 18.56
C ARG A 171 18.26 6.65 18.55
N SER A 172 18.60 5.93 17.49
CA SER A 172 18.34 4.49 17.41
C SER A 172 19.21 3.74 18.40
N ILE A 173 18.59 2.87 19.20
CA ILE A 173 19.27 1.97 20.14
C ILE A 173 19.03 0.55 19.65
N ILE A 174 20.11 -0.23 19.50
CA ILE A 174 20.06 -1.66 19.22
C ILE A 174 20.50 -2.38 20.48
N GLU A 175 19.66 -3.24 21.02
CA GLU A 175 20.05 -4.14 22.10
C GLU A 175 20.92 -5.27 21.52
N GLU A 176 22.17 -5.40 21.97
CA GLU A 176 23.15 -6.38 21.44
C GLU A 176 22.62 -7.83 21.48
N ASN A 177 21.72 -8.14 22.42
CA ASN A 177 21.15 -9.47 22.59
C ASN A 177 20.14 -9.87 21.50
N GLN A 178 19.80 -8.98 20.56
CA GLN A 178 18.80 -9.21 19.50
C GLN A 178 19.39 -9.31 18.09
N ILE A 179 20.72 -9.24 17.92
CA ILE A 179 21.36 -9.40 16.61
C ILE A 179 21.49 -10.90 16.30
N ASP A 180 20.38 -11.50 15.90
CA ASP A 180 20.40 -12.84 15.34
C ASP A 180 21.07 -12.78 13.95
N THR A 181 22.28 -13.33 13.84
CA THR A 181 23.04 -13.40 12.59
C THR A 181 22.30 -14.19 11.50
N ASP A 182 21.38 -15.05 11.90
CA ASP A 182 20.49 -15.83 11.03
C ASP A 182 19.10 -15.15 10.86
N SER A 183 18.93 -13.88 11.22
CA SER A 183 17.68 -13.16 10.96
C SER A 183 17.60 -12.62 9.53
N SER A 184 16.38 -12.50 9.01
CA SER A 184 16.08 -11.78 7.76
C SER A 184 16.01 -10.26 7.99
N ILE A 185 16.88 -9.74 8.87
CA ILE A 185 16.92 -8.33 9.27
C ILE A 185 18.24 -7.72 8.79
N VAL A 186 18.14 -6.49 8.27
CA VAL A 186 19.29 -5.68 7.90
C VAL A 186 19.15 -4.32 8.58
N TYR A 187 20.23 -3.88 9.23
CA TYR A 187 20.33 -2.53 9.77
C TYR A 187 21.25 -1.70 8.89
N THR A 188 20.88 -0.45 8.57
CA THR A 188 21.67 0.44 7.71
C THR A 188 21.71 1.87 8.24
N LYS A 189 22.82 2.56 7.98
CA LYS A 189 22.97 4.02 8.18
C LYS A 189 23.05 4.77 6.85
N ASP A 190 22.72 4.11 5.73
CA ASP A 190 22.80 4.73 4.41
C ASP A 190 21.82 5.92 4.31
N GLU A 191 22.37 7.09 4.02
CA GLU A 191 21.63 8.35 3.98
C GLU A 191 20.53 8.36 2.91
N ASN A 192 20.76 7.71 1.76
CA ASN A 192 19.74 7.67 0.70
C ASN A 192 18.52 6.86 1.14
N ILE A 193 18.72 5.80 1.93
CA ILE A 193 17.64 4.95 2.43
C ILE A 193 16.89 5.66 3.57
N ILE A 194 17.59 6.37 4.44
CA ILE A 194 16.99 7.24 5.46
C ILE A 194 16.12 8.32 4.78
N GLU A 195 16.65 8.93 3.73
CA GLU A 195 15.97 9.98 2.97
C GLU A 195 14.80 9.44 2.14
N LEU A 196 14.87 8.19 1.67
CA LEU A 196 13.74 7.49 1.06
C LEU A 196 12.56 7.37 2.03
N GLU A 197 12.81 6.98 3.29
CA GLU A 197 11.73 6.93 4.30
C GLU A 197 11.12 8.30 4.57
N ASN A 198 11.93 9.36 4.64
CA ASN A 198 11.43 10.72 4.78
C ASN A 198 10.58 11.14 3.58
N THR A 199 11.06 10.83 2.37
CA THR A 199 10.35 11.08 1.11
C THR A 199 9.00 10.37 1.09
N ILE A 200 8.98 9.08 1.45
CA ILE A 200 7.77 8.27 1.57
C ILE A 200 6.77 8.92 2.53
N CYS A 201 7.21 9.29 3.73
CA CYS A 201 6.35 9.92 4.75
C CYS A 201 5.81 11.28 4.27
N ASN A 202 6.63 12.07 3.59
CA ASN A 202 6.23 13.36 3.01
C ASN A 202 5.24 13.21 1.86
N LEU A 203 5.34 12.14 1.06
CA LEU A 203 4.41 11.84 -0.04
C LEU A 203 3.03 11.43 0.48
N VAL A 204 2.99 10.53 1.47
CA VAL A 204 1.72 9.99 1.99
C VAL A 204 1.15 10.80 3.15
N LYS A 205 1.90 11.80 3.65
CA LYS A 205 1.56 12.66 4.78
C LYS A 205 1.26 11.88 6.07
N ILE A 206 2.02 10.81 6.31
CA ILE A 206 1.97 10.03 7.55
C ILE A 206 3.34 10.14 8.23
N PRO A 207 3.41 10.51 9.52
CA PRO A 207 4.68 10.63 10.23
C PRO A 207 5.45 9.31 10.28
N LEU A 208 6.78 9.43 10.24
CA LEU A 208 7.72 8.31 10.28
C LEU A 208 7.52 7.40 11.51
N CYS A 209 6.98 7.90 12.62
CA CYS A 209 6.81 7.11 13.84
C CYS A 209 5.78 5.99 13.69
N TYR A 210 4.93 6.07 12.66
CA TYR A 210 3.96 5.04 12.29
C TYR A 210 4.50 4.06 11.23
N LEU A 211 5.63 4.35 10.58
CA LEU A 211 6.18 3.49 9.52
C LEU A 211 6.80 2.24 10.17
N GLU A 212 6.35 1.06 9.79
CA GLU A 212 7.04 -0.20 10.12
C GLU A 212 8.37 -0.31 9.35
N PRO A 213 9.31 -1.17 9.77
CA PRO A 213 10.53 -1.45 9.00
C PRO A 213 10.22 -1.81 7.55
N LEU A 214 11.04 -1.33 6.61
CA LEU A 214 10.80 -1.55 5.19
C LEU A 214 10.89 -3.04 4.88
N ALA A 215 9.81 -3.65 4.40
CA ALA A 215 9.80 -5.06 4.03
C ALA A 215 10.16 -5.20 2.54
N ILE A 216 11.40 -5.58 2.28
CA ILE A 216 11.93 -5.83 0.93
C ILE A 216 11.56 -7.25 0.54
N VAL A 217 10.64 -7.40 -0.42
CA VAL A 217 10.07 -8.70 -0.80
C VAL A 217 10.57 -9.10 -2.19
N LYS A 218 11.11 -10.32 -2.29
CA LYS A 218 11.52 -10.96 -3.53
C LYS A 218 10.50 -12.03 -3.93
N TYR A 219 9.97 -11.91 -5.13
CA TYR A 219 9.18 -12.93 -5.81
C TYR A 219 10.05 -13.56 -6.88
N GLU A 220 10.33 -14.85 -6.71
CA GLU A 220 10.99 -15.66 -7.73
C GLU A 220 9.98 -16.20 -8.74
N LYS A 221 10.47 -16.94 -9.73
CA LYS A 221 9.61 -17.65 -10.68
C LYS A 221 8.55 -18.48 -9.94
N ASN A 222 7.32 -18.37 -10.41
CA ASN A 222 6.09 -18.95 -9.85
C ASN A 222 5.73 -18.46 -8.44
N ASN A 223 6.38 -17.42 -7.92
CA ASN A 223 5.97 -16.83 -6.64
C ASN A 223 4.73 -15.97 -6.81
N TYR A 224 3.93 -15.88 -5.76
CA TYR A 224 2.66 -15.17 -5.67
C TYR A 224 2.37 -14.77 -4.21
N PHE A 225 1.38 -13.90 -4.04
CA PHE A 225 0.71 -13.69 -2.76
C PHE A 225 -0.78 -13.67 -3.04
N ASN A 226 -1.52 -14.64 -2.53
CA ASN A 226 -2.97 -14.73 -2.67
C ASN A 226 -3.68 -13.52 -2.06
N LEU A 227 -4.98 -13.43 -2.35
CA LEU A 227 -5.88 -12.41 -1.82
C LEU A 227 -5.78 -12.31 -0.29
N HIS A 228 -5.54 -11.10 0.20
CA HIS A 228 -5.41 -10.79 1.62
C HIS A 228 -5.65 -9.30 1.89
N HIS A 229 -5.88 -8.98 3.16
CA HIS A 229 -5.84 -7.63 3.70
C HIS A 229 -4.51 -7.44 4.46
N ASP A 230 -3.93 -6.24 4.48
CA ASP A 230 -2.64 -5.99 5.14
C ASP A 230 -2.71 -6.01 6.67
N GLY A 231 -3.90 -5.92 7.21
CA GLY A 231 -4.20 -5.92 8.65
C GLY A 231 -4.92 -4.63 9.04
N SER A 232 -5.95 -4.75 9.88
CA SER A 232 -6.76 -3.60 10.32
C SER A 232 -5.98 -2.65 11.26
N PHE A 233 -4.87 -3.12 11.82
CA PHE A 233 -3.92 -2.34 12.62
C PHE A 233 -2.95 -1.49 11.75
N ARG A 234 -3.00 -1.60 10.43
CA ARG A 234 -2.18 -0.78 9.52
C ARG A 234 -3.05 0.23 8.80
N ARG A 235 -3.03 1.49 9.23
CA ARG A 235 -3.82 2.58 8.64
C ARG A 235 -3.66 2.73 7.13
N ALA A 236 -2.47 2.46 6.59
CA ALA A 236 -2.18 2.60 5.17
C ALA A 236 -1.00 1.73 4.75
N THR A 237 -0.89 1.52 3.44
CA THR A 237 0.23 0.82 2.81
C THR A 237 0.70 1.60 1.58
N LEU A 238 2.01 1.74 1.43
CA LEU A 238 2.65 2.10 0.16
C LEU A 238 3.50 0.91 -0.31
N LEU A 239 3.13 0.32 -1.44
CA LEU A 239 3.89 -0.74 -2.11
C LEU A 239 4.67 -0.14 -3.26
N ILE A 240 6.00 -0.18 -3.19
CA ILE A 240 6.92 0.36 -4.20
C ILE A 240 7.51 -0.79 -5.01
N TYR A 241 7.49 -0.71 -6.33
CA TYR A 241 8.12 -1.67 -7.22
C TYR A 241 9.59 -1.27 -7.47
N LEU A 242 10.50 -2.21 -7.27
CA LEU A 242 11.94 -1.97 -7.45
C LEU A 242 12.44 -2.35 -8.84
N ASN A 243 11.62 -3.02 -9.64
CA ASN A 243 11.92 -3.32 -11.04
C ASN A 243 10.64 -3.44 -11.86
N ASP A 244 10.81 -3.33 -13.17
CA ASP A 244 9.76 -3.66 -14.13
C ASP A 244 9.50 -5.16 -14.17
N VAL A 245 8.23 -5.50 -14.40
CA VAL A 245 7.82 -6.86 -14.77
C VAL A 245 6.93 -6.75 -16.00
N ASP A 246 7.36 -7.31 -17.12
CA ASP A 246 6.64 -7.15 -18.40
C ASP A 246 5.40 -8.04 -18.44
N LYS A 247 5.58 -9.29 -18.01
CA LYS A 247 4.56 -10.33 -18.03
C LYS A 247 4.11 -10.62 -16.60
N ASP A 248 2.81 -10.59 -16.35
CA ASP A 248 2.23 -10.91 -15.04
C ASP A 248 2.67 -9.94 -13.92
N GLY A 249 2.69 -10.42 -12.67
CA GLY A 249 3.27 -9.74 -11.52
C GLY A 249 2.45 -8.56 -11.00
N GLU A 250 1.23 -8.36 -11.49
CA GLU A 250 0.37 -7.25 -11.12
C GLU A 250 0.02 -7.27 -9.63
N THR A 251 -0.16 -6.08 -9.04
CA THR A 251 -0.92 -5.96 -7.80
C THR A 251 -2.38 -5.75 -8.16
N ILE A 252 -3.24 -6.68 -7.74
CA ILE A 252 -4.65 -6.71 -8.13
C ILE A 252 -5.51 -6.41 -6.90
N PHE A 253 -6.45 -5.46 -7.04
CA PHE A 253 -7.48 -5.14 -6.05
C PHE A 253 -8.85 -5.52 -6.62
N PRO A 254 -9.35 -6.74 -6.37
CA PRO A 254 -10.55 -7.25 -7.03
C PRO A 254 -11.80 -6.43 -6.72
N CYS A 255 -11.98 -6.00 -5.47
CA CYS A 255 -13.13 -5.19 -5.03
C CYS A 255 -13.16 -3.79 -5.64
N HIS A 256 -12.06 -3.33 -6.23
CA HIS A 256 -11.94 -2.03 -6.88
C HIS A 256 -11.77 -2.14 -8.41
N ASN A 257 -11.75 -3.36 -8.96
CA ASN A 257 -11.48 -3.63 -10.36
C ASN A 257 -10.18 -2.94 -10.86
N LEU A 258 -9.11 -3.04 -10.06
CA LEU A 258 -7.80 -2.48 -10.38
C LEU A 258 -6.77 -3.60 -10.55
N SER A 259 -5.94 -3.47 -11.58
CA SER A 259 -4.76 -4.31 -11.82
C SER A 259 -3.61 -3.41 -12.23
N ILE A 260 -2.58 -3.33 -11.39
CA ILE A 260 -1.48 -2.39 -11.54
C ILE A 260 -0.20 -3.15 -11.88
N LYS A 261 0.39 -2.81 -13.03
CA LYS A 261 1.66 -3.40 -13.48
C LYS A 261 2.85 -2.85 -12.68
N PRO A 262 3.83 -3.69 -12.31
CA PRO A 262 5.07 -3.23 -11.70
C PRO A 262 5.88 -2.35 -12.64
N ILE A 263 6.21 -1.15 -12.17
CA ILE A 263 7.12 -0.22 -12.86
C ILE A 263 8.16 0.26 -11.87
N GLN A 264 9.44 0.12 -12.23
CA GLN A 264 10.59 0.50 -11.44
C GLN A 264 10.44 1.91 -10.84
N GLY A 265 10.64 2.01 -9.54
CA GLY A 265 10.62 3.29 -8.82
C GLY A 265 9.23 3.87 -8.58
N SER A 266 8.16 3.24 -9.07
CA SER A 266 6.78 3.63 -8.80
C SER A 266 6.18 2.83 -7.64
N GLY A 267 5.05 3.29 -7.11
CA GLY A 267 4.29 2.55 -6.12
C GLY A 267 2.81 2.82 -6.17
N VAL A 268 2.05 1.95 -5.51
CA VAL A 268 0.63 2.14 -5.22
C VAL A 268 0.46 2.37 -3.73
N PHE A 269 -0.27 3.43 -3.39
CA PHE A 269 -0.62 3.83 -2.04
C PHE A 269 -2.11 3.65 -1.80
N TRP A 270 -2.50 3.14 -0.64
CA TRP A 270 -3.89 3.05 -0.23
C TRP A 270 -4.05 3.12 1.29
N TYR A 271 -5.20 3.63 1.73
CA TYR A 271 -5.62 3.53 3.13
C TYR A 271 -6.38 2.22 3.36
N ASN A 272 -6.01 1.49 4.42
CA ASN A 272 -6.81 0.37 4.91
C ASN A 272 -7.86 0.83 5.94
N ASN A 273 -7.64 2.00 6.54
CA ASN A 273 -8.50 2.55 7.58
C ASN A 273 -8.92 3.99 7.26
N ILE A 274 -10.12 4.35 7.70
CA ILE A 274 -10.69 5.70 7.62
C ILE A 274 -10.93 6.17 9.06
N SER A 275 -10.38 7.33 9.44
CA SER A 275 -10.66 7.88 10.77
C SER A 275 -12.16 8.17 10.90
N VAL A 276 -12.77 7.80 12.03
CA VAL A 276 -14.18 8.13 12.31
C VAL A 276 -14.41 9.65 12.37
N ASP A 277 -13.34 10.40 12.61
CA ASP A 277 -13.34 11.85 12.71
C ASP A 277 -13.09 12.53 11.36
N ASP A 278 -12.78 11.76 10.31
CA ASP A 278 -12.65 12.27 8.95
C ASP A 278 -14.04 12.61 8.38
N ASP A 279 -14.15 13.76 7.70
CA ASP A 279 -15.38 14.20 7.02
C ASP A 279 -15.87 13.15 6.00
N TYR A 280 -14.94 12.35 5.45
CA TYR A 280 -15.25 11.28 4.52
C TYR A 280 -15.91 10.06 5.18
N ALA A 281 -15.78 9.85 6.49
CA ALA A 281 -16.23 8.62 7.15
C ALA A 281 -17.73 8.33 6.96
N ILE A 282 -18.57 9.36 7.11
CA ILE A 282 -20.02 9.26 6.87
C ILE A 282 -20.28 8.90 5.40
N THR A 283 -19.63 9.61 4.48
CA THR A 283 -19.77 9.40 3.04
C THR A 283 -19.39 7.98 2.65
N TYR A 284 -18.30 7.46 3.20
CA TYR A 284 -17.85 6.09 3.00
C TYR A 284 -18.90 5.06 3.44
N CYS A 285 -19.41 5.17 4.66
CA CYS A 285 -20.43 4.24 5.16
C CYS A 285 -21.73 4.31 4.34
N ILE A 286 -22.17 5.52 3.94
CA ILE A 286 -23.33 5.69 3.06
C ILE A 286 -23.08 4.98 1.71
N ASN A 287 -21.91 5.16 1.11
CA ASN A 287 -21.58 4.51 -0.16
C ASN A 287 -21.60 2.98 -0.04
N LYS A 288 -21.05 2.43 1.05
CA LYS A 288 -21.11 0.97 1.34
C LYS A 288 -22.54 0.48 1.50
N ILE A 289 -23.37 1.22 2.23
CA ILE A 289 -24.78 0.87 2.42
C ILE A 289 -25.51 0.86 1.08
N ASN A 290 -25.33 1.91 0.27
CA ASN A 290 -25.98 2.02 -1.03
C ASN A 290 -25.53 0.91 -1.98
N GLN A 291 -24.24 0.58 -2.00
CA GLN A 291 -23.69 -0.49 -2.81
C GLN A 291 -24.35 -1.84 -2.49
N ILE A 292 -24.34 -2.24 -1.21
CA ILE A 292 -24.91 -3.53 -0.79
C ILE A 292 -26.43 -3.54 -0.98
N THR A 293 -27.10 -2.42 -0.72
CA THR A 293 -28.55 -2.31 -0.96
C THR A 293 -28.87 -2.52 -2.44
N TYR A 294 -28.10 -1.92 -3.34
CA TYR A 294 -28.28 -2.09 -4.79
C TYR A 294 -28.04 -3.53 -5.24
N GLU A 295 -26.99 -4.18 -4.74
CA GLU A 295 -26.69 -5.60 -5.01
C GLU A 295 -27.82 -6.53 -4.50
N GLU A 296 -28.34 -6.30 -3.29
CA GLU A 296 -29.48 -7.03 -2.72
C GLU A 296 -30.74 -6.89 -3.59
N HIS A 297 -31.02 -5.69 -4.09
CA HIS A 297 -32.16 -5.45 -4.98
C HIS A 297 -32.00 -6.18 -6.31
N ASN A 298 -30.84 -6.07 -6.97
CA ASN A 298 -30.60 -6.73 -8.25
C ASN A 298 -30.68 -8.25 -8.15
N ASN A 299 -30.12 -8.84 -7.09
CA ASN A 299 -30.21 -10.28 -6.86
C ASN A 299 -31.67 -10.72 -6.64
N LYS A 300 -32.48 -9.91 -5.96
CA LYS A 300 -33.92 -10.16 -5.80
C LYS A 300 -34.67 -10.06 -7.14
N TYR A 301 -34.36 -9.08 -7.99
CA TYR A 301 -34.95 -8.97 -9.33
C TYR A 301 -34.56 -10.13 -10.25
N HIS A 302 -33.30 -10.59 -10.19
CA HIS A 302 -32.86 -11.77 -10.92
C HIS A 302 -33.60 -13.04 -10.46
N HIS A 303 -33.78 -13.23 -9.15
CA HIS A 303 -34.60 -14.33 -8.63
C HIS A 303 -36.07 -14.25 -9.04
N ILE A 304 -36.68 -13.05 -9.06
CA ILE A 304 -38.07 -12.86 -9.53
C ILE A 304 -38.20 -13.14 -11.04
N LEU A 305 -37.20 -12.79 -11.85
CA LEU A 305 -37.18 -13.08 -13.28
C LEU A 305 -36.96 -14.58 -13.55
N GLU A 306 -36.13 -15.26 -12.75
CA GLU A 306 -35.96 -16.71 -12.80
C GLU A 306 -37.23 -17.46 -12.39
N GLU A 307 -37.94 -17.01 -11.34
CA GLU A 307 -39.23 -17.60 -10.93
C GLU A 307 -40.32 -17.42 -11.99
N ASN A 308 -40.33 -16.30 -12.71
CA ASN A 308 -41.30 -16.05 -13.79
C ASN A 308 -40.93 -16.71 -15.13
N ASN A 309 -39.67 -17.12 -15.32
CA ASN A 309 -39.19 -17.82 -16.51
C ASN A 309 -39.10 -19.35 -16.35
N ASN A 310 -39.69 -19.92 -15.29
CA ASN A 310 -39.85 -21.37 -15.13
C ASN A 310 -40.93 -21.97 -16.06
N SER A 311 -40.86 -21.63 -17.34
CA SER A 311 -41.27 -22.49 -18.45
C SER A 311 -40.08 -22.61 -19.42
N SER A 312 -39.43 -23.78 -19.38
CA SER A 312 -38.36 -24.30 -20.25
C SER A 312 -36.88 -24.04 -19.88
N VAL A 313 -36.31 -25.05 -19.19
CA VAL A 313 -34.97 -25.68 -19.33
C VAL A 313 -33.79 -24.81 -19.80
N PHE A 314 -32.86 -24.51 -18.88
CA PHE A 314 -31.48 -25.06 -18.83
C PHE A 314 -30.86 -24.64 -17.48
N LEU A 315 -30.51 -25.62 -16.65
CA LEU A 315 -29.81 -25.41 -15.38
C LEU A 315 -28.34 -25.13 -15.67
N THR A 316 -27.84 -23.97 -15.24
CA THR A 316 -26.41 -23.74 -14.99
C THR A 316 -26.27 -23.17 -13.59
N ASP A 317 -25.47 -23.86 -12.77
CA ASP A 317 -25.31 -23.63 -11.34
C ASP A 317 -24.89 -22.18 -11.00
N ASN A 318 -25.78 -21.45 -10.31
CA ASN A 318 -25.47 -20.17 -9.70
C ASN A 318 -24.72 -20.41 -8.38
N GLU A 319 -23.38 -20.37 -8.40
CA GLU A 319 -22.54 -20.39 -7.20
C GLU A 319 -22.71 -19.07 -6.41
N LYS A 320 -23.16 -19.19 -5.15
CA LYS A 320 -23.19 -18.11 -4.16
C LYS A 320 -21.77 -17.61 -3.88
N VAL A 321 -21.53 -16.32 -4.09
CA VAL A 321 -20.27 -15.66 -3.68
C VAL A 321 -20.28 -15.49 -2.16
N TYR A 322 -19.53 -16.33 -1.46
CA TYR A 322 -19.28 -16.22 -0.02
C TYR A 322 -17.96 -15.46 0.17
N TYR A 323 -17.99 -14.34 0.89
CA TYR A 323 -16.77 -13.71 1.39
C TYR A 323 -16.14 -14.66 2.41
N PRO A 324 -14.90 -15.11 2.24
CA PRO A 324 -14.33 -16.10 3.14
C PRO A 324 -14.02 -15.45 4.50
N SER A 325 -14.92 -15.65 5.47
CA SER A 325 -14.52 -15.78 6.86
C SER A 325 -13.62 -17.03 6.96
N SER A 326 -12.35 -16.83 7.30
CA SER A 326 -11.42 -17.84 7.84
C SER A 326 -11.51 -19.28 7.28
N TYR A 327 -10.60 -19.58 6.33
CA TYR A 327 -10.02 -20.88 5.93
C TYR A 327 -10.82 -22.20 6.09
N SER A 328 -11.03 -22.89 4.95
CA SER A 328 -10.67 -24.31 4.80
C SER A 328 -10.51 -24.69 3.32
N ASN A 329 -9.44 -25.44 3.01
CA ASN A 329 -9.02 -25.93 1.69
C ASN A 329 -10.06 -26.76 0.93
N THR A 330 -10.11 -26.61 -0.39
CA THR A 330 -9.97 -27.73 -1.34
C THR A 330 -9.51 -27.23 -2.72
N GLU A 331 -8.68 -28.05 -3.37
CA GLU A 331 -8.07 -27.82 -4.67
C GLU A 331 -9.12 -27.79 -5.81
N LYS A 332 -9.14 -26.69 -6.56
CA LYS A 332 -9.23 -26.60 -8.03
C LYS A 332 -9.28 -25.13 -8.40
N GLN A 333 -8.32 -24.68 -9.20
CA GLN A 333 -8.35 -23.33 -9.76
C GLN A 333 -9.45 -23.22 -10.82
N PRO A 334 -10.45 -22.34 -10.70
CA PRO A 334 -11.28 -21.98 -11.83
C PRO A 334 -10.62 -20.81 -12.57
N LYS A 335 -10.46 -20.98 -13.88
CA LYS A 335 -10.26 -19.86 -14.81
C LYS A 335 -11.59 -19.11 -14.90
N THR A 336 -11.74 -17.97 -14.25
CA THR A 336 -12.94 -17.14 -14.40
C THR A 336 -12.73 -16.06 -15.46
N TYR A 337 -13.48 -16.19 -16.55
CA TYR A 337 -13.75 -15.10 -17.47
C TYR A 337 -14.72 -14.14 -16.78
N PHE A 338 -14.32 -12.89 -16.57
CA PHE A 338 -15.23 -11.84 -16.09
C PHE A 338 -15.91 -11.18 -17.27
N HIS A 339 -17.25 -11.25 -17.32
CA HIS A 339 -18.07 -10.49 -18.26
C HIS A 339 -18.73 -9.29 -17.56
N ASN A 340 -18.82 -8.20 -18.31
CA ASN A 340 -19.08 -6.83 -17.86
C ASN A 340 -20.56 -6.56 -17.50
N SER A 341 -20.80 -5.88 -16.39
CA SER A 341 -21.96 -5.01 -16.19
C SER A 341 -21.69 -3.90 -15.13
N PHE A 342 -20.60 -3.14 -15.31
CA PHE A 342 -20.28 -2.02 -14.40
C PHE A 342 -20.06 -0.70 -15.15
N GLN A 343 -20.93 -0.37 -16.11
CA GLN A 343 -20.86 0.89 -16.84
C GLN A 343 -21.82 1.99 -16.33
N ASP A 344 -22.89 1.67 -15.59
CA ASP A 344 -24.01 2.63 -15.45
C ASP A 344 -24.38 3.10 -14.03
N ALA A 345 -23.52 2.94 -13.02
CA ALA A 345 -23.74 3.61 -11.73
C ALA A 345 -23.28 5.08 -11.80
N PHE A 346 -24.10 5.93 -12.41
CA PHE A 346 -23.97 7.38 -12.39
C PHE A 346 -23.94 7.89 -10.94
N PHE A 347 -22.80 8.43 -10.51
CA PHE A 347 -22.69 9.22 -9.28
C PHE A 347 -23.53 10.50 -9.44
N LEU A 348 -24.60 10.62 -8.66
CA LEU A 348 -25.32 11.88 -8.51
C LEU A 348 -24.39 12.93 -7.89
N LYS A 349 -24.01 13.93 -8.68
CA LYS A 349 -23.48 15.19 -8.18
C LYS A 349 -24.57 15.88 -7.35
N ASN A 350 -24.38 15.97 -6.04
CA ASN A 350 -25.17 16.87 -5.21
C ASN A 350 -24.74 18.32 -5.49
N ASN A 351 -25.43 18.98 -6.42
CA ASN A 351 -25.40 20.44 -6.52
C ASN A 351 -26.43 21.02 -5.55
N THR A 352 -25.96 21.78 -4.58
CA THR A 352 -26.77 22.66 -3.74
C THR A 352 -27.32 23.80 -4.59
N THR A 353 -28.64 23.84 -4.81
CA THR A 353 -29.33 25.08 -5.19
C THR A 353 -30.74 25.09 -4.62
N THR A 354 -30.98 26.08 -3.77
CA THR A 354 -32.27 26.49 -3.24
C THR A 354 -33.25 26.84 -4.35
N ASN A 355 -34.48 26.32 -4.31
CA ASN A 355 -35.70 27.07 -4.63
C ASN A 355 -36.99 26.34 -4.23
N ASN A 356 -37.89 27.10 -3.61
CA ASN A 356 -39.27 26.76 -3.27
C ASN A 356 -40.13 26.59 -4.52
N THR A 357 -41.10 25.64 -4.49
CA THR A 357 -42.49 25.85 -4.97
C THR A 357 -43.42 24.70 -4.55
N HIS A 358 -44.72 24.99 -4.54
CA HIS A 358 -45.83 24.37 -3.83
C HIS A 358 -46.29 22.95 -4.22
N ILE A 359 -46.75 22.26 -3.16
CA ILE A 359 -47.83 21.28 -2.97
C ILE A 359 -48.73 20.95 -4.18
N ASN A 360 -48.92 19.65 -4.45
CA ASN A 360 -50.25 19.09 -4.72
C ASN A 360 -50.38 17.63 -4.24
N SER A 361 -51.52 17.37 -3.59
CA SER A 361 -51.93 16.14 -2.92
C SER A 361 -52.73 15.21 -3.84
N ASN A 362 -52.43 13.90 -3.84
CA ASN A 362 -53.33 12.81 -3.40
C ASN A 362 -53.05 11.43 -4.06
N GLN A 363 -53.08 10.42 -3.17
CA GLN A 363 -53.45 9.01 -3.32
C GLN A 363 -52.40 7.91 -3.60
N ASN A 364 -52.15 7.18 -2.50
CA ASN A 364 -52.24 5.72 -2.31
C ASN A 364 -51.06 4.80 -2.67
N SER A 365 -50.23 4.63 -1.63
CA SER A 365 -49.81 3.36 -1.02
C SER A 365 -48.92 2.39 -1.81
N THR A 366 -47.62 2.53 -1.55
CA THR A 366 -46.74 1.46 -1.02
C THR A 366 -45.63 2.15 -0.23
N PRO A 367 -45.15 1.61 0.91
CA PRO A 367 -44.16 2.32 1.72
C PRO A 367 -42.82 2.29 0.99
N ASN A 368 -42.55 3.35 0.24
CA ASN A 368 -41.21 3.64 -0.25
C ASN A 368 -40.33 3.80 1.00
N ILE A 369 -39.43 2.85 1.24
CA ILE A 369 -38.43 2.92 2.30
C ILE A 369 -37.54 4.11 1.93
N ASN A 370 -37.89 5.27 2.48
CA ASN A 370 -37.11 6.49 2.43
C ASN A 370 -35.73 6.20 3.05
N SER A 371 -34.73 5.95 2.22
CA SER A 371 -33.32 5.82 2.59
C SER A 371 -32.69 7.16 3.05
N ASN A 372 -33.48 8.23 3.14
CA ASN A 372 -33.05 9.60 3.44
C ASN A 372 -32.68 9.87 4.91
N HIS A 373 -32.39 8.85 5.73
CA HIS A 373 -32.16 9.04 7.17
C HIS A 373 -30.96 8.33 7.81
N LEU A 374 -30.11 7.62 7.06
CA LEU A 374 -29.29 6.61 7.73
C LEU A 374 -28.05 7.15 8.46
N LEU A 375 -27.34 8.16 7.93
CA LEU A 375 -26.15 8.74 8.58
C LEU A 375 -26.04 10.22 8.20
N LYS A 376 -26.36 11.16 9.11
CA LYS A 376 -26.28 12.62 8.82
C LYS A 376 -25.28 13.34 9.70
N LYS A 377 -25.03 12.82 10.90
CA LYS A 377 -24.13 13.41 11.88
C LYS A 377 -23.23 12.34 12.50
N LYS A 378 -22.14 12.77 13.13
CA LYS A 378 -21.18 11.88 13.81
C LYS A 378 -21.84 10.92 14.82
N LYS A 379 -22.90 11.36 15.52
CA LYS A 379 -23.67 10.51 16.43
C LYS A 379 -24.33 9.32 15.72
N ASP A 380 -24.85 9.52 14.52
CA ASP A 380 -25.48 8.46 13.73
C ASP A 380 -24.43 7.44 13.28
N LEU A 381 -23.26 7.93 12.85
CA LEU A 381 -22.11 7.09 12.51
C LEU A 381 -21.65 6.24 13.69
N ILE A 382 -21.49 6.83 14.87
CA ILE A 382 -21.10 6.08 16.07
C ILE A 382 -22.12 4.98 16.39
N ASN A 383 -23.42 5.30 16.36
CA ASN A 383 -24.46 4.29 16.59
C ASN A 383 -24.43 3.16 15.56
N PHE A 384 -24.21 3.51 14.29
CA PHE A 384 -24.08 2.54 13.20
C PHE A 384 -22.88 1.60 13.39
N LEU A 385 -21.71 2.15 13.76
CA LEU A 385 -20.47 1.39 13.97
C LEU A 385 -20.51 0.53 15.25
N ASN A 386 -21.30 0.92 16.25
CA ASN A 386 -21.46 0.15 17.48
C ASN A 386 -22.32 -1.12 17.30
N ASP A 387 -23.09 -1.22 16.20
CA ASP A 387 -23.85 -2.42 15.89
C ASP A 387 -23.00 -3.43 15.11
N LYS A 388 -22.64 -4.53 15.77
CA LYS A 388 -21.84 -5.61 15.17
C LYS A 388 -22.46 -6.21 13.91
N ASN A 389 -23.79 -6.20 13.79
CA ASN A 389 -24.45 -6.69 12.59
C ASN A 389 -24.14 -5.80 11.38
N ASN A 390 -24.04 -4.48 11.59
CA ASN A 390 -23.63 -3.55 10.54
C ASN A 390 -22.17 -3.79 10.14
N LEU A 391 -21.27 -3.97 11.10
CA LEU A 391 -19.86 -4.23 10.81
C LEU A 391 -19.70 -5.44 9.88
N HIS A 392 -20.34 -6.55 10.23
CA HIS A 392 -20.34 -7.75 9.39
C HIS A 392 -21.04 -7.52 8.04
N LYS A 393 -22.25 -6.96 8.04
CA LYS A 393 -23.04 -6.75 6.81
C LYS A 393 -22.29 -5.90 5.78
N TYR A 394 -21.62 -4.84 6.23
CA TYR A 394 -20.97 -3.87 5.35
C TYR A 394 -19.47 -4.11 5.16
N SER A 395 -18.94 -5.25 5.64
CA SER A 395 -17.53 -5.63 5.52
C SER A 395 -16.60 -4.52 6.02
N ILE A 396 -16.88 -4.02 7.22
CA ILE A 396 -16.07 -3.05 7.94
C ILE A 396 -15.73 -3.59 9.32
N ASP A 397 -14.58 -3.18 9.85
CA ASP A 397 -14.20 -3.45 11.25
C ASP A 397 -13.93 -2.12 11.96
N LEU A 398 -13.89 -2.13 13.30
CA LEU A 398 -13.65 -0.95 14.11
C LEU A 398 -12.37 -1.14 14.93
N VAL A 399 -11.36 -0.31 14.66
CA VAL A 399 -10.05 -0.35 15.29
C VAL A 399 -9.81 0.92 16.09
N TYR A 400 -9.10 0.79 17.21
CA TYR A 400 -8.70 1.90 18.05
C TYR A 400 -7.18 1.99 18.13
N ASP A 401 -6.65 3.20 18.07
CA ASP A 401 -5.26 3.43 18.44
C ASP A 401 -5.08 3.49 19.97
N GLU A 402 -3.83 3.57 20.40
CA GLU A 402 -3.44 3.66 21.81
C GLU A 402 -3.94 4.92 22.54
N LEU A 403 -4.37 5.94 21.78
CA LEU A 403 -4.95 7.17 22.30
C LEU A 403 -6.49 7.11 22.36
N GLY A 404 -7.09 6.02 21.88
CA GLY A 404 -8.54 5.81 21.83
C GLY A 404 -9.22 6.43 20.61
N ASN A 405 -8.47 6.90 19.60
CA ASN A 405 -9.05 7.36 18.34
C ASN A 405 -9.60 6.15 17.57
N ALA A 406 -10.81 6.30 17.03
CA ALA A 406 -11.49 5.22 16.32
C ALA A 406 -11.29 5.30 14.81
N TYR A 407 -11.16 4.14 14.18
CA TYR A 407 -10.93 3.97 12.76
C TYR A 407 -11.82 2.87 12.19
N ILE A 408 -12.45 3.16 11.06
CA ILE A 408 -13.18 2.18 10.25
C ILE A 408 -12.16 1.45 9.38
N ALA A 409 -11.96 0.15 9.58
CA ALA A 409 -11.16 -0.66 8.68
C ALA A 409 -12.02 -1.14 7.50
N ASP A 410 -11.60 -0.88 6.27
CA ASP A 410 -12.27 -1.37 5.07
C ASP A 410 -11.84 -2.81 4.79
N MET A 411 -12.65 -3.79 5.18
CA MET A 411 -12.32 -5.21 4.98
C MET A 411 -12.41 -5.63 3.51
N THR A 412 -12.85 -4.75 2.60
CA THR A 412 -12.82 -4.96 1.15
C THR A 412 -11.54 -4.44 0.50
N MET A 413 -10.64 -3.79 1.25
CA MET A 413 -9.31 -3.37 0.79
C MET A 413 -8.35 -4.56 0.70
N VAL A 414 -8.80 -5.61 0.01
CA VAL A 414 -8.05 -6.83 -0.22
C VAL A 414 -7.32 -6.75 -1.55
N HIS A 415 -6.11 -7.29 -1.57
CA HIS A 415 -5.28 -7.32 -2.76
C HIS A 415 -4.46 -8.61 -2.84
N GLN A 416 -3.91 -8.86 -4.02
CA GLN A 416 -3.03 -9.99 -4.27
C GLN A 416 -1.86 -9.58 -5.16
N ALA A 417 -0.74 -10.29 -5.02
CA ALA A 417 0.35 -10.23 -5.98
C ALA A 417 0.17 -11.40 -6.95
N ASN A 418 -0.13 -11.08 -8.22
CA ASN A 418 -0.24 -12.09 -9.26
C ASN A 418 1.07 -12.86 -9.40
N ARG A 419 0.95 -14.11 -9.84
CA ARG A 419 2.10 -14.98 -10.03
C ARG A 419 3.06 -14.38 -11.04
N VAL A 420 4.37 -14.40 -10.77
CA VAL A 420 5.39 -14.05 -11.78
C VAL A 420 5.87 -15.34 -12.46
N THR A 421 5.77 -15.47 -13.78
CA THR A 421 6.07 -16.74 -14.48
C THR A 421 7.50 -16.84 -15.02
N GLU A 422 8.14 -15.72 -15.33
CA GLU A 422 9.41 -15.71 -16.08
C GLU A 422 10.51 -14.87 -15.43
N GLN A 423 10.16 -13.76 -14.78
CA GLN A 423 11.11 -12.79 -14.21
C GLN A 423 11.13 -12.84 -12.67
N TYR A 424 12.10 -12.17 -12.05
CA TYR A 424 12.02 -11.81 -10.64
C TYR A 424 11.24 -10.50 -10.47
N LYS A 425 10.57 -10.35 -9.33
CA LYS A 425 9.93 -9.10 -8.91
C LYS A 425 10.39 -8.75 -7.51
N TYR A 426 10.84 -7.52 -7.33
CA TYR A 426 11.21 -6.94 -6.05
C TYR A 426 10.27 -5.79 -5.70
N VAL A 427 9.83 -5.74 -4.45
CA VAL A 427 8.99 -4.65 -3.94
C VAL A 427 9.43 -4.23 -2.53
N ILE A 428 9.11 -3.00 -2.15
CA ILE A 428 9.12 -2.54 -0.77
C ILE A 428 7.69 -2.40 -0.31
N ASN A 429 7.32 -3.12 0.75
CA ASN A 429 6.10 -2.83 1.49
C ASN A 429 6.42 -1.85 2.62
N CYS A 430 5.83 -0.66 2.52
CA CYS A 430 5.88 0.38 3.56
C CYS A 430 4.54 0.36 4.28
N PHE A 431 4.49 -0.29 5.44
CA PHE A 431 3.27 -0.38 6.25
C PHE A 431 3.23 0.75 7.27
N PHE A 432 2.10 1.43 7.37
CA PHE A 432 1.89 2.46 8.38
C PHE A 432 0.90 1.95 9.42
N ASN A 433 1.35 1.85 10.66
CA ASN A 433 0.56 1.33 11.77
C ASN A 433 -0.42 2.38 12.32
N VAL A 434 -1.51 1.94 12.96
CA VAL A 434 -2.39 2.85 13.72
C VAL A 434 -1.69 3.37 14.97
N ASN A 435 -0.78 2.60 15.56
CA ASN A 435 -0.02 2.99 16.74
C ASN A 435 1.40 3.44 16.39
N ILE A 436 2.05 4.16 17.30
CA ILE A 436 3.47 4.48 17.15
C ILE A 436 4.28 3.18 17.24
N VAL A 437 5.10 2.89 16.22
CA VAL A 437 5.94 1.68 16.13
C VAL A 437 7.43 2.00 16.10
N ARG A 438 7.80 3.28 15.99
CA ARG A 438 9.19 3.75 16.06
C ARG A 438 9.31 4.90 17.03
N ASN A 439 10.31 4.81 17.90
CA ASN A 439 10.76 5.94 18.71
C ASN A 439 11.75 6.77 17.88
N ILE A 440 11.41 8.04 17.59
CA ILE A 440 12.16 8.90 16.65
C ILE A 440 13.03 9.93 17.37
#